data_AF-T0XZY7-F1
#
_entry.id   AF-T0XZY7-F1
#
_cell.length_a   1.000
_cell.length_b   1.000
_cell.length_c   1.000
_cell.angle_alpha   90.00
_cell.angle_beta   90.00
_cell.angle_gamma   90.00
#
_symmetry.space_group_name_H-M   'P 1'
#
loop_
_entity.id
_entity.type
_entity.pdbx_description
1 polymer ?
#
loop_
_entity_poly.entity_id
_entity_poly.type
_entity_poly.pdbx_seq_one_letter_code
_entity_poly.pdbx_strand_id
1 'polypeptide(L)'
;MAVTREGIPIRVWSWPGSTGESPLIRQVRDDLQGWQLGRVVWVADRGFSSRANRDYLQQDQENYIIGEKLRGGSKKAARALSWPGRYHQWRRTCR
;
A
#
# COMPACT_ATOMS: atom_id res chain seq x y z
N MET A 1 6.95 -7.17 0.58
CA MET A 1 7.54 -7.50 1.90
C MET A 1 6.50 -7.18 2.97
N ALA A 2 6.43 -7.99 4.03
CA ALA A 2 5.64 -7.75 5.22
C ALA A 2 6.55 -7.36 6.38
N VAL A 3 6.09 -6.41 7.19
CA VAL A 3 6.85 -5.76 8.26
C VAL A 3 5.91 -5.56 9.45
N THR A 4 6.41 -5.72 10.68
CA THR A 4 5.64 -5.36 11.87
C THR A 4 5.43 -3.85 11.95
N ARG A 5 4.57 -3.41 12.88
CA ARG A 5 4.34 -1.98 13.14
C ARG A 5 5.62 -1.25 13.54
N GLU A 6 6.55 -1.93 14.20
CA GLU A 6 7.84 -1.41 14.69
C GLU A 6 8.92 -1.39 13.60
N GLY A 7 8.62 -1.88 12.39
CA GLY A 7 9.57 -1.89 11.28
C GLY A 7 10.40 -3.17 11.18
N ILE A 8 10.07 -4.23 11.93
CA ILE A 8 10.81 -5.50 11.86
C ILE A 8 10.32 -6.29 10.63
N PRO A 9 11.19 -6.63 9.66
CA PRO A 9 10.78 -7.43 8.51
C PRO A 9 10.45 -8.87 8.94
N ILE A 10 9.27 -9.35 8.55
CA ILE A 10 8.80 -10.71 8.89
C ILE A 10 8.71 -11.63 7.67
N ARG A 11 8.55 -11.08 6.45
CA ARG A 11 8.59 -11.88 5.21
C ARG A 11 8.92 -11.04 3.99
N VAL A 12 9.74 -11.58 3.10
CA VAL A 12 9.98 -11.03 1.77
C VAL A 12 9.52 -12.05 0.75
N TRP A 13 8.86 -11.57 -0.31
CA TRP A 13 8.52 -12.37 -1.47
C TRP A 13 9.31 -11.84 -2.66
N SER A 14 9.79 -12.75 -3.49
CA SER A 14 10.56 -12.47 -4.70
C SER A 14 10.04 -13.35 -5.83
N TRP A 15 9.85 -12.77 -7.01
CA TRP A 15 9.33 -13.46 -8.19
C TRP A 15 10.21 -13.23 -9.41
N PRO A 16 10.15 -14.13 -10.41
CA PRO A 16 10.80 -13.91 -11.70
C PRO A 16 10.24 -12.66 -12.41
N GLY A 17 11.11 -11.95 -13.14
CA GLY A 17 10.83 -10.62 -13.72
C GLY A 17 9.71 -10.54 -14.78
N SER A 18 9.04 -11.65 -15.10
CA SER A 18 7.91 -11.71 -16.05
C SER A 18 6.54 -11.82 -15.37
N THR A 19 6.47 -11.80 -14.03
CA THR A 19 5.20 -11.97 -13.30
C THR A 19 4.48 -10.64 -13.18
N GLY A 20 3.29 -10.52 -13.79
CA GLY A 20 2.43 -9.34 -13.67
C GLY A 20 1.92 -9.13 -12.23
N GLU A 21 1.53 -7.91 -11.90
CA GLU A 21 1.25 -7.49 -10.51
C GLU A 21 0.02 -8.13 -9.85
N SER A 22 -1.03 -8.47 -10.61
CA SER A 22 -2.28 -8.98 -10.03
C SER A 22 -2.17 -10.40 -9.44
N PRO A 23 -1.49 -11.38 -10.09
CA PRO A 23 -1.18 -12.67 -9.45
C PRO A 23 -0.37 -12.53 -8.16
N LEU A 24 0.54 -11.55 -8.09
CA LEU A 24 1.42 -11.33 -6.94
C LEU A 24 0.65 -10.94 -5.69
N ILE A 25 -0.29 -9.99 -5.81
CA ILE A 25 -1.09 -9.52 -4.68
C ILE A 25 -1.93 -10.66 -4.09
N ARG A 26 -2.50 -11.52 -4.95
CA ARG A 26 -3.31 -12.67 -4.49
C ARG A 26 -2.47 -13.63 -3.64
N GLN A 27 -1.29 -14.00 -4.13
CA GLN A 27 -0.40 -14.90 -3.40
C GLN A 27 0.04 -14.33 -2.05
N VAL A 28 0.38 -13.04 -2.00
CA VAL A 28 0.76 -12.37 -0.74
C VAL A 28 -0.43 -12.36 0.23
N ARG A 29 -1.64 -12.12 -0.26
CA ARG A 29 -2.85 -12.12 0.57
C ARG A 29 -3.13 -13.50 1.17
N ASP A 30 -3.07 -14.55 0.36
CA ASP A 30 -3.31 -15.93 0.82
C ASP A 30 -2.26 -16.32 1.89
N ASP A 31 -1.00 -15.97 1.67
CA ASP A 31 0.08 -16.17 2.64
C ASP A 31 -0.17 -15.42 3.96
N LEU A 32 -0.69 -14.19 3.90
CA LEU A 32 -0.98 -13.36 5.09
C LEU A 32 -2.24 -13.82 5.83
N GLN A 33 -3.27 -14.32 5.13
CA GLN A 33 -4.46 -14.87 5.77
C GLN A 33 -4.14 -16.10 6.62
N GLY A 34 -3.19 -16.92 6.18
CA GLY A 34 -2.70 -18.06 6.96
C GLY A 34 -2.06 -17.68 8.31
N TRP A 35 -1.70 -16.41 8.51
CA TRP A 35 -1.01 -15.92 9.71
C TRP A 35 -1.96 -15.33 10.77
N GLN A 36 -3.28 -15.32 10.51
CA GLN A 36 -4.30 -14.81 11.45
C GLN A 36 -3.99 -13.40 11.99
N LEU A 37 -3.46 -12.52 11.13
CA LEU A 37 -3.09 -11.16 11.51
C LEU A 37 -4.34 -10.33 11.82
N GLY A 38 -4.39 -9.69 13.00
CA GLY A 38 -5.53 -8.87 13.40
C GLY A 38 -5.70 -7.57 12.60
N ARG A 39 -4.61 -7.03 12.04
CA ARG A 39 -4.64 -5.83 11.19
C ARG A 39 -3.50 -5.84 10.17
N VAL A 40 -3.84 -5.63 8.91
CA VAL A 40 -2.88 -5.47 7.80
C VAL A 40 -3.07 -4.09 7.17
N VAL A 41 -1.96 -3.45 6.80
CA VAL A 41 -1.95 -2.24 5.98
C VAL A 41 -1.12 -2.51 4.74
N TRP A 42 -1.74 -2.37 3.57
CA TRP A 42 -1.06 -2.56 2.29
C TRP A 42 -0.34 -1.28 1.87
N VAL A 43 0.95 -1.39 1.58
CA VAL A 43 1.72 -0.28 1.01
C VAL A 43 2.18 -0.69 -0.37
N ALA A 44 1.71 0.03 -1.39
CA ALA A 44 2.04 -0.26 -2.77
C ALA A 44 2.50 1.00 -3.49
N ASP A 45 3.39 0.82 -4.45
CA ASP A 45 3.91 1.92 -5.26
C ASP A 45 2.91 2.31 -6.38
N ARG A 46 3.37 3.17 -7.29
CA ARG A 46 2.55 3.73 -8.37
C ARG A 46 2.12 2.68 -9.40
N GLY A 47 2.85 1.57 -9.59
CA GLY A 47 2.52 0.50 -10.53
C GLY A 47 1.18 -0.14 -10.20
N PHE A 48 0.88 -0.24 -8.91
CA PHE A 48 -0.34 -0.82 -8.37
C PHE A 48 -1.58 0.10 -8.42
N SER A 49 -1.48 1.28 -9.02
CA SER A 49 -2.58 2.27 -9.09
C SER A 49 -3.66 1.95 -10.12
N SER A 50 -3.57 0.81 -10.82
CA SER A 50 -4.60 0.36 -11.77
C SER A 50 -5.98 0.28 -11.09
N ARG A 51 -7.06 0.54 -11.84
CA ARG A 51 -8.42 0.51 -11.28
C ARG A 51 -8.78 -0.88 -10.76
N ALA A 52 -8.40 -1.94 -11.48
CA ALA A 52 -8.64 -3.31 -11.08
C ALA A 52 -7.93 -3.69 -9.77
N ASN A 53 -6.67 -3.28 -9.58
CA ASN A 53 -5.96 -3.53 -8.32
C ASN A 53 -6.57 -2.72 -7.15
N ARG A 54 -7.01 -1.48 -7.41
CA ARG A 54 -7.70 -0.67 -6.39
C ARG A 54 -9.05 -1.25 -6.00
N ASP A 55 -9.86 -1.68 -6.97
CA ASP A 55 -11.15 -2.31 -6.71
C ASP A 55 -10.95 -3.60 -5.89
N TYR A 56 -9.90 -4.38 -6.19
CA TYR A 56 -9.52 -5.56 -5.42
C TYR A 56 -9.09 -5.24 -3.98
N LEU A 57 -8.28 -4.19 -3.76
CA LEU A 57 -7.90 -3.74 -2.42
C LEU A 57 -9.09 -3.15 -1.63
N GLN A 58 -10.10 -2.61 -2.32
CA GLN A 58 -11.30 -2.04 -1.68
C GLN A 58 -12.34 -3.09 -1.27
N GLN A 59 -12.37 -4.25 -1.92
CA GLN A 59 -13.36 -5.30 -1.66
C GLN A 59 -13.31 -5.86 -0.23
N ASP A 60 -12.17 -5.76 0.45
CA ASP A 60 -11.93 -6.46 1.72
C ASP A 60 -11.83 -5.53 2.94
N GLN A 61 -12.25 -4.27 2.81
CA GLN A 61 -12.12 -3.24 3.86
C GLN A 61 -10.67 -3.04 4.37
N GLU A 62 -9.69 -3.47 3.59
CA GLU A 62 -8.29 -3.41 3.97
C GLU A 62 -7.73 -2.00 3.79
N ASN A 63 -6.98 -1.55 4.79
CA ASN A 63 -6.37 -0.23 4.77
C ASN A 63 -5.18 -0.25 3.82
N TYR A 64 -5.12 0.70 2.88
CA TYR A 64 -4.01 0.80 1.94
C TYR A 64 -3.42 2.20 1.87
N ILE A 65 -2.12 2.26 1.57
CA ILE A 65 -1.36 3.45 1.21
C ILE A 65 -0.83 3.20 -0.20
N ILE A 66 -1.33 3.98 -1.16
CA ILE A 66 -0.90 3.89 -2.56
C ILE A 66 -0.43 5.27 -3.00
N GLY A 67 0.72 5.32 -3.66
CA GLY A 67 1.19 6.54 -4.30
C GLY A 67 0.37 6.89 -5.55
N GLU A 68 -0.26 8.07 -5.57
CA GLU A 68 -0.99 8.57 -6.75
C GLU A 68 -0.25 9.74 -7.42
N LYS A 69 -0.24 9.78 -8.76
CA LYS A 69 0.42 10.85 -9.52
C LYS A 69 -0.44 12.12 -9.48
N LEU A 70 0.08 13.18 -8.84
CA LEU A 70 -0.64 14.46 -8.72
C LEU A 70 -0.94 15.13 -10.08
N ARG A 71 -0.07 14.94 -11.07
CA ARG A 71 -0.25 15.46 -12.44
C ARG A 71 -1.27 14.68 -13.28
N GLY A 72 -1.88 13.63 -12.72
CA GLY A 72 -2.79 12.74 -13.44
C GLY A 72 -4.26 13.18 -13.46
N GLY A 73 -4.61 14.34 -12.89
CA GLY A 73 -5.99 14.85 -12.89
C GLY A 73 -6.97 14.02 -12.04
N SER A 74 -6.47 13.21 -11.10
CA SER A 74 -7.32 12.36 -10.26
C SER A 74 -8.21 13.21 -9.33
N LYS A 75 -9.52 12.99 -9.43
CA LYS A 75 -10.51 13.60 -8.53
C LYS A 75 -10.27 13.21 -7.05
N LYS A 76 -9.77 11.99 -6.80
CA LYS A 76 -9.43 11.52 -5.44
C LYS A 76 -8.23 12.28 -4.89
N ALA A 77 -7.16 12.43 -5.69
CA ALA A 77 -6.00 13.22 -5.30
C ALA A 77 -6.35 14.69 -5.08
N ALA A 78 -7.12 15.30 -5.98
CA ALA A 78 -7.57 16.69 -5.83
C ALA A 78 -8.42 16.91 -4.56
N ARG A 79 -9.34 15.98 -4.27
CA ARG A 79 -10.13 15.99 -3.04
C ARG A 79 -9.28 15.76 -1.80
N ALA A 80 -8.26 14.91 -1.84
CA ALA A 80 -7.36 14.73 -0.70
C ALA A 80 -6.53 15.99 -0.43
N LEU A 81 -6.09 16.67 -1.49
CA LEU A 81 -5.30 17.91 -1.41
C LEU A 81 -6.13 19.16 -1.06
N SER A 82 -7.45 19.15 -1.24
CA SER A 82 -8.30 20.30 -0.91
C SER A 82 -8.42 20.58 0.59
N TRP A 83 -7.95 19.65 1.44
CA TRP A 83 -7.95 19.78 2.89
C TRP A 83 -6.50 19.92 3.34
N PRO A 84 -6.02 21.13 3.67
CA PRO A 84 -4.69 21.28 4.25
C PRO A 84 -4.65 20.49 5.58
N GLY A 85 -3.82 19.45 5.61
CA GLY A 85 -3.63 18.66 6.83
C GLY A 85 -3.01 19.48 7.95
N ARG A 86 -3.27 19.11 9.21
CA ARG A 86 -2.52 19.62 10.36
C ARG A 86 -1.14 18.97 10.37
N TYR A 87 -0.23 19.48 9.53
CA TYR A 87 1.15 19.01 9.52
C TYR A 87 1.85 19.47 10.81
N HIS A 88 2.21 18.53 11.67
CA HIS A 88 3.14 18.81 12.76
C HIS A 88 4.54 18.99 12.18
N GLN A 89 5.27 20.01 12.63
CA GLN A 89 6.68 20.16 12.27
C GLN A 89 7.46 18.97 12.84
N TRP A 90 7.91 18.07 11.96
CA TRP A 90 8.82 17.01 12.33
C TRP A 90 10.22 17.59 12.53
N ARG A 91 10.73 17.56 13.76
CA ARG A 91 12.15 17.85 14.02
C ARG A 91 12.98 16.67 13.54
N ARG A 92 13.89 16.92 12.60
CA ARG A 92 14.92 15.95 12.19
C ARG A 92 15.88 15.76 13.37
N THR A 93 15.84 14.61 14.02
CA THR A 93 16.97 14.10 14.79
C THR A 93 17.59 12.99 13.97
N CYS A 94 18.51 13.34 13.06
CA CYS A 94 19.47 12.37 12.58
C CYS A 94 20.54 12.28 13.68
N ARG A 95 20.58 11.15 14.40
CA ARG A 95 21.75 10.70 15.14
C ARG A 95 22.25 9.44 14.46
#